data_AF-A0A2E8K2J9-F1
#
_entry.id   AF-A0A2E8K2J9-F1
#
_cell.length_a   1.000
_cell.length_b   1.000
_cell.length_c   1.000
_cell.angle_alpha   90.00
_cell.angle_beta   90.00
_cell.angle_gamma   90.00
#
_symmetry.space_group_name_H-M   'P 1'
#
loop_
_entity.id
_entity.type
_entity.pdbx_description
1 polymer ?
#
loop_
_entity_poly.entity_id
_entity_poly.type
_entity_poly.pdbx_seq_one_letter_code
_entity_poly.pdbx_strand_id
1 'polypeptide(L)'
;MNKLIPAFLFAFFGTLAIVEPALAQTADAAAAEMPNWGAGIGKGMAAGLAVIGAGIGIGKIGAGACEATARQPEMGGRIFVNMILTAALVEGVALFGVVVGFLMAG
;
A
#
# COMPACT_ATOMS: atom_id res chain seq x y z
N MET A 1 -55.97 22.83 -23.27
CA MET A 1 -55.24 22.14 -22.18
C MET A 1 -54.14 21.18 -22.67
N ASN A 2 -54.04 20.85 -23.97
CA ASN A 2 -53.13 19.79 -24.45
C ASN A 2 -51.68 20.22 -24.75
N LYS A 3 -51.32 21.49 -24.54
CA LYS A 3 -49.93 21.98 -24.66
C LYS A 3 -49.24 22.21 -23.31
N LEU A 4 -50.01 22.17 -22.22
CA LEU A 4 -49.50 22.43 -20.88
C LEU A 4 -48.86 21.16 -20.27
N ILE A 5 -49.44 19.99 -20.52
CA ILE A 5 -48.92 18.69 -20.06
C ILE A 5 -47.51 18.38 -20.62
N PRO A 6 -47.22 18.51 -21.94
CA PRO A 6 -45.86 18.29 -22.44
C PRO A 6 -44.85 19.35 -21.97
N ALA A 7 -45.28 20.59 -21.73
CA ALA A 7 -44.41 21.64 -21.20
C ALA A 7 -44.02 21.37 -19.73
N PHE A 8 -44.95 20.86 -18.91
CA PHE A 8 -44.66 20.45 -17.53
C PHE A 8 -43.79 19.19 -17.46
N LEU A 9 -44.00 18.20 -18.34
CA LEU A 9 -43.15 17.01 -18.41
C LEU A 9 -41.75 17.34 -18.88
N PHE A 10 -41.59 18.23 -19.86
CA PHE A 10 -40.27 18.67 -20.33
C PHE A 10 -39.55 19.53 -19.28
N ALA A 11 -40.27 20.37 -18.53
CA ALA A 11 -39.69 21.14 -17.42
C ALA A 11 -39.29 20.27 -16.23
N PHE A 12 -40.05 19.21 -15.93
CA PHE A 12 -39.75 18.26 -14.85
C PHE A 12 -38.59 17.32 -15.20
N PHE A 13 -38.59 16.71 -16.40
CA PHE A 13 -37.47 15.88 -16.86
C PHE A 13 -36.22 16.71 -17.18
N GLY A 14 -36.40 17.92 -17.71
CA GLY A 14 -35.30 18.84 -18.00
C GLY A 14 -34.59 19.31 -16.73
N THR A 15 -35.31 19.58 -15.64
CA THR A 15 -34.67 19.92 -14.36
C THR A 15 -34.05 18.70 -13.67
N LEU A 16 -34.65 17.50 -13.77
CA LEU A 16 -34.07 16.26 -13.24
C LEU A 16 -32.72 15.91 -13.92
N ALA A 17 -32.67 16.02 -15.26
CA ALA A 17 -31.47 15.72 -16.05
C ALA A 17 -30.27 16.64 -15.80
N ILE A 18 -30.49 17.83 -15.21
CA ILE A 18 -29.42 18.79 -14.86
C ILE A 18 -29.05 18.67 -13.38
N VAL A 19 -29.95 18.14 -12.53
CA VAL A 19 -29.69 17.88 -11.11
C VAL A 19 -28.78 16.64 -10.91
N GLU A 20 -28.92 15.62 -11.76
CA GLU A 20 -28.10 14.40 -11.73
C GLU A 20 -26.58 14.65 -11.91
N PRO A 21 -26.11 15.43 -12.91
CA PRO A 21 -24.68 15.74 -13.04
C PRO A 21 -24.17 16.67 -11.93
N ALA A 22 -25.03 17.49 -11.32
CA ALA A 22 -24.63 18.35 -10.20
C ALA A 22 -24.37 17.55 -8.90
N LEU A 23 -25.14 16.49 -8.66
CA LEU A 23 -24.89 15.54 -7.55
C LEU A 23 -23.63 14.70 -7.79
N ALA A 24 -23.34 14.33 -9.04
CA ALA A 24 -22.10 13.62 -9.41
C ALA A 24 -20.84 14.45 -9.10
N GLN A 25 -20.86 15.77 -9.33
CA GLN A 25 -19.72 16.65 -9.02
C GLN A 25 -19.48 16.80 -7.50
N THR A 26 -20.53 16.68 -6.68
CA THR A 26 -20.38 16.63 -5.21
C THR A 26 -19.92 15.27 -4.69
N ALA A 27 -20.10 14.20 -5.48
CA ALA A 27 -19.65 12.85 -5.11
C ALA A 27 -18.12 12.71 -5.22
N ASP A 28 -17.48 13.31 -6.22
CA ASP A 28 -16.01 13.33 -6.35
C ASP A 28 -15.35 14.18 -5.26
N ALA A 29 -15.98 15.27 -4.83
CA ALA A 29 -15.49 16.09 -3.72
C ALA A 29 -15.72 15.45 -2.34
N ALA A 30 -16.80 14.67 -2.17
CA ALA A 30 -17.09 13.94 -0.92
C ALA A 30 -16.26 12.66 -0.76
N ALA A 31 -15.84 12.02 -1.86
CA ALA A 31 -14.95 10.85 -1.82
C ALA A 31 -13.55 11.19 -1.25
N ALA A 32 -13.12 12.45 -1.38
CA ALA A 32 -11.85 12.93 -0.82
C ALA A 32 -11.87 13.09 0.71
N GLU A 33 -13.05 13.20 1.32
CA GLU A 33 -13.23 13.50 2.75
C GLU A 33 -13.64 12.27 3.59
N MET A 34 -13.93 11.11 2.97
CA MET A 34 -14.16 9.88 3.73
C MET A 34 -12.83 9.33 4.26
N PRO A 35 -12.72 9.06 5.58
CA PRO A 35 -11.60 8.31 6.12
C PRO A 35 -11.45 6.98 5.38
N ASN A 36 -10.48 6.89 4.48
CA ASN A 36 -10.25 5.68 3.69
C ASN A 36 -9.54 4.65 4.57
N TRP A 37 -10.29 4.04 5.48
CA TRP A 37 -9.81 3.04 6.44
C TRP A 37 -9.23 1.82 5.70
N GLY A 38 -9.78 1.48 4.53
CA GLY A 38 -9.25 0.42 3.67
C GLY A 38 -7.83 0.73 3.16
N ALA A 39 -7.59 1.94 2.69
CA ALA A 39 -6.25 2.38 2.29
C ALA A 39 -5.29 2.48 3.49
N GLY A 40 -5.75 2.98 4.64
CA GLY A 40 -4.92 3.03 5.86
C GLY A 40 -4.48 1.65 6.35
N ILE A 41 -5.41 0.69 6.43
CA ILE A 41 -5.13 -0.69 6.85
C ILE A 41 -4.25 -1.40 5.81
N GLY A 42 -4.55 -1.26 4.51
CA GLY A 42 -3.76 -1.87 3.44
C GLY A 42 -2.30 -1.42 3.46
N LYS A 43 -2.05 -0.12 3.68
CA LYS A 43 -0.69 0.45 3.80
C LYS A 43 0.06 -0.11 5.00
N GLY A 44 -0.58 -0.11 6.18
CA GLY A 44 0.02 -0.64 7.41
C GLY A 44 0.33 -2.14 7.31
N MET A 45 -0.55 -2.92 6.69
CA MET A 45 -0.35 -4.34 6.47
C MET A 45 0.79 -4.61 5.48
N ALA A 46 0.89 -3.87 4.37
CA ALA A 46 1.97 -4.04 3.41
C ALA A 46 3.35 -3.79 4.05
N ALA A 47 3.49 -2.68 4.79
CA ALA A 47 4.73 -2.35 5.49
C ALA A 47 5.03 -3.38 6.61
N GLY A 48 4.03 -3.76 7.40
CA GLY A 48 4.21 -4.73 8.49
C GLY A 48 4.62 -6.11 7.98
N LEU A 49 4.00 -6.62 6.92
CA LEU A 49 4.34 -7.91 6.33
C LEU A 49 5.75 -7.91 5.72
N ALA A 50 6.16 -6.80 5.08
CA ALA A 50 7.51 -6.65 4.55
C ALA A 50 8.58 -6.76 5.66
N VAL A 51 8.38 -6.06 6.78
CA VAL A 51 9.33 -6.08 7.92
C VAL A 51 9.34 -7.44 8.62
N ILE A 52 8.19 -8.12 8.74
CA ILE A 52 8.14 -9.48 9.31
C ILE A 52 8.96 -10.45 8.45
N GLY A 53 8.77 -10.41 7.12
CA GLY A 53 9.54 -11.25 6.19
C GLY A 53 11.04 -11.00 6.29
N ALA A 54 11.44 -9.72 6.36
CA ALA A 54 12.84 -9.31 6.50
C ALA A 54 13.46 -9.82 7.82
N GLY A 55 12.75 -9.62 8.94
CA GLY A 55 13.21 -10.04 10.26
C GLY A 55 13.43 -11.55 10.36
N ILE A 56 12.53 -12.35 9.78
CA ILE A 56 12.69 -13.81 9.73
C ILE A 56 13.89 -14.19 8.85
N GLY A 57 14.04 -13.56 7.67
CA GLY A 57 15.15 -13.82 6.76
C GLY A 57 16.51 -13.54 7.39
N ILE A 58 16.68 -12.34 7.94
CA ILE A 58 17.93 -11.90 8.57
C ILE A 58 18.22 -12.71 9.83
N GLY A 59 17.21 -13.04 10.63
CA GLY A 59 17.37 -13.89 11.82
C GLY A 59 17.96 -15.27 11.47
N LYS A 60 17.48 -15.88 10.38
CA LYS A 60 18.02 -17.18 9.90
C LYS A 60 19.44 -17.05 9.35
N ILE A 61 19.72 -15.97 8.62
CA ILE A 61 21.07 -15.67 8.11
C ILE A 61 22.06 -15.51 9.28
N GLY A 62 21.70 -14.71 10.28
CA GLY A 62 22.53 -14.48 11.47
C GLY A 62 22.77 -15.76 12.28
N ALA A 63 21.73 -16.55 12.52
CA ALA A 63 21.86 -17.83 13.21
C ALA A 63 22.84 -18.79 12.48
N GLY A 64 22.69 -18.93 11.16
CA GLY A 64 23.59 -19.76 10.35
C GLY A 64 25.03 -19.23 10.33
N ALA A 65 25.22 -17.91 10.30
CA ALA A 65 26.54 -17.29 10.35
C ALA A 65 27.24 -17.51 11.70
N CYS A 66 26.51 -17.40 12.82
CA CYS A 66 27.03 -17.70 14.15
C CYS A 66 27.44 -19.17 14.28
N GLU A 67 26.61 -20.10 13.82
CA GLU A 67 26.90 -21.53 13.87
C GLU A 67 28.10 -21.90 12.98
N ALA A 68 28.18 -21.33 11.78
CA ALA A 68 29.31 -21.53 10.87
C ALA A 68 30.62 -20.98 11.46
N THR A 69 30.58 -19.79 12.06
CA THR A 69 31.74 -19.15 12.70
C THR A 69 32.21 -19.93 13.91
N ALA A 70 31.29 -20.50 14.69
CA ALA A 70 31.62 -21.36 15.82
C ALA A 70 32.34 -22.66 15.38
N ARG A 71 31.96 -23.23 14.22
CA ARG A 71 32.62 -24.42 13.66
C ARG A 71 33.96 -24.13 13.00
N GLN A 72 34.08 -22.98 12.34
CA GLN A 72 35.29 -22.59 11.60
C GLN A 72 35.62 -21.12 11.85
N PRO A 73 36.24 -20.79 13.01
CA PRO A 73 36.54 -19.41 13.38
C PRO A 73 37.53 -18.75 12.42
N GLU A 74 38.43 -19.53 11.82
CA GLU A 74 39.40 -19.09 10.80
C GLU A 74 38.73 -18.48 9.57
N MET A 75 37.51 -18.92 9.25
CA MET A 75 36.72 -18.43 8.12
C MET A 75 35.77 -17.29 8.50
N GLY A 76 35.79 -16.82 9.75
CA GLY A 76 34.83 -15.84 10.30
C GLY A 76 34.71 -14.56 9.47
N GLY A 77 35.82 -14.02 8.97
CA GLY A 77 35.80 -12.83 8.12
C GLY A 77 35.02 -13.04 6.81
N ARG A 78 35.20 -14.20 6.16
CA ARG A 78 34.48 -14.54 4.91
C ARG A 78 33.01 -14.88 5.18
N ILE A 79 32.71 -15.52 6.31
CA ILE A 79 31.34 -15.77 6.76
C ILE A 79 30.61 -14.45 7.00
N PHE A 80 31.26 -13.49 7.68
CA PHE A 80 30.70 -12.16 7.94
C PHE A 80 30.38 -11.40 6.65
N VAL A 81 31.29 -11.41 5.67
CA VAL A 81 31.04 -10.78 4.36
C VAL A 81 29.83 -11.40 3.67
N ASN A 82 29.75 -12.73 3.63
CA ASN A 82 28.60 -13.43 3.03
C ASN A 82 27.29 -13.16 3.79
N MET A 83 27.34 -13.09 5.12
CA MET A 83 26.21 -12.76 5.98
C MET A 83 25.68 -11.36 5.69
N ILE A 84 26.56 -10.35 5.65
CA ILE A 84 26.14 -8.96 5.38
C ILE A 84 25.65 -8.82 3.94
N LEU A 85 26.27 -9.47 2.96
CA LEU A 85 25.82 -9.43 1.57
C LEU A 85 24.39 -9.99 1.43
N THR A 86 24.14 -11.16 2.03
CA THR A 86 22.81 -11.78 2.00
C THR A 86 21.78 -11.00 2.82
N ALA A 87 22.15 -10.47 3.98
CA ALA A 87 21.29 -9.61 4.78
C ALA A 87 20.92 -8.30 4.04
N ALA A 88 21.88 -7.70 3.33
CA ALA A 88 21.65 -6.49 2.54
C ALA A 88 20.69 -6.73 1.36
N LEU A 89 20.73 -7.91 0.74
CA LEU A 89 19.76 -8.27 -0.30
C LEU A 89 18.34 -8.44 0.26
N VAL A 90 18.21 -9.04 1.45
CA VAL A 90 16.92 -9.15 2.15
C VAL A 90 16.38 -7.77 2.54
N GLU A 91 17.23 -6.91 3.13
CA GLU A 91 16.87 -5.53 3.48
C GLU A 91 16.50 -4.70 2.24
N GLY A 92 17.19 -4.89 1.12
CA GLY A 92 16.85 -4.20 -0.13
C GLY A 92 15.41 -4.46 -0.57
N VAL A 93 14.96 -5.71 -0.53
CA VAL A 93 13.57 -6.08 -0.87
C VAL A 93 12.58 -5.55 0.17
N ALA A 94 12.94 -5.62 1.46
CA ALA A 94 12.12 -5.13 2.55
C ALA A 94 11.87 -3.61 2.46
N LEU A 95 12.93 -2.84 2.23
CA LEU A 95 12.85 -1.39 2.01
C LEU A 95 12.02 -1.06 0.79
N PHE A 96 12.14 -1.80 -0.32
CA PHE A 96 11.25 -1.61 -1.46
C PHE A 96 9.77 -1.78 -1.08
N GLY A 97 9.42 -2.81 -0.31
CA GLY A 97 8.05 -3.03 0.16
C GLY A 97 7.54 -1.90 1.05
N VAL A 98 8.37 -1.42 1.97
CA VAL A 98 8.04 -0.29 2.87
C VAL A 98 7.90 1.02 2.08
N VAL A 99 8.81 1.30 1.14
CA VAL A 99 8.77 2.49 0.29
C VAL A 99 7.52 2.50 -0.59
N VAL A 100 7.14 1.38 -1.19
CA VAL A 100 5.88 1.28 -1.96
C VAL A 100 4.68 1.54 -1.06
N GLY A 101 4.66 0.98 0.16
CA GLY A 101 3.61 1.25 1.14
C GLY A 101 3.51 2.73 1.54
N PHE A 102 4.65 3.40 1.71
CA PHE A 102 4.72 4.85 1.96
C PHE A 102 4.32 5.69 0.75
N LEU A 103 4.68 5.28 -0.47
CA LEU A 103 4.35 6.02 -1.68
C LEU A 103 2.84 5.99 -1.96
N MET A 104 2.16 4.88 -1.62
CA MET A 104 0.70 4.81 -1.63
C MET A 104 0.06 5.63 -0.49
N ALA A 105 0.84 6.13 0.48
CA ALA A 105 0.34 6.91 1.60
C ALA A 105 0.04 8.37 1.28
N GLY A 106 0.70 8.94 0.27
CA GLY A 106 0.49 10.32 -0.22
C GLY A 106 -0.58 10.46 -1.29
#